data_AF-A0AA51JNM6-F1
#
_entry.id   AF-A0AA51JNM6-F1
#
_cell.length_a   1.000
_cell.length_b   1.000
_cell.length_c   1.000
_cell.angle_alpha   90.00
_cell.angle_beta   90.00
_cell.angle_gamma   90.00
#
_symmetry.space_group_name_H-M   'P 1'
#
loop_
_entity.id
_entity.type
_entity.pdbx_description
1 polymer ?
#
loop_
_entity_poly.entity_id
_entity_poly.type
_entity_poly.pdbx_seq_one_letter_code
_entity_poly.pdbx_strand_id
1 'polypeptide(L)' 'PSQADVQVFEAVGKAPAASVPYALRWYNHIASYAPAERKGWAAGVSPLNAGAKPT' A
#
# COMPACT_ATOMS: atom_id res chain seq x y z
N PRO A 1 -1.90 4.01 8.33
CA PRO A 1 -2.21 3.67 6.93
C PRO A 1 -3.00 4.80 6.25
N SER A 2 -2.82 4.98 4.94
CA SER A 2 -3.41 6.04 4.10
C SER A 2 -3.83 5.48 2.74
N GLN A 3 -4.50 6.28 1.89
CA GLN A 3 -4.79 5.86 0.51
C GLN A 3 -3.54 5.52 -0.30
N ALA A 4 -2.36 6.08 0.03
CA ALA A 4 -1.12 5.69 -0.61
C ALA A 4 -0.77 4.21 -0.35
N ASP A 5 -0.99 3.73 0.88
CA ASP A 5 -0.77 2.32 1.22
C ASP A 5 -1.72 1.39 0.46
N VAL A 6 -2.98 1.80 0.28
CA VAL A 6 -3.99 1.02 -0.47
C VAL A 6 -3.55 0.86 -1.93
N GLN A 7 -3.11 1.94 -2.57
CA GLN A 7 -2.66 1.91 -3.96
C GLN A 7 -1.43 1.01 -4.15
N VAL A 8 -0.44 1.11 -3.25
CA VAL A 8 0.74 0.23 -3.30
C VAL A 8 0.35 -1.22 -3.01
N PHE A 9 -0.58 -1.46 -2.08
CA PHE A 9 -1.05 -2.80 -1.72
C PHE A 9 -1.75 -3.48 -2.89
N GLU A 10 -2.61 -2.74 -3.59
CA GLU A 10 -3.28 -3.21 -4.81
C GLU A 10 -2.29 -3.49 -5.95
N ALA A 11 -1.28 -2.63 -6.13
CA ALA A 11 -0.23 -2.83 -7.14
C ALA A 11 0.66 -4.06 -6.85
N VAL A 12 0.93 -4.34 -5.57
CA VAL A 12 1.67 -5.53 -5.14
C VAL A 12 0.85 -6.81 -5.37
N GLY A 13 -0.46 -6.78 -5.08
CA GLY A 13 -1.46 -7.79 -5.45
C GLY A 13 -1.36 -9.15 -4.72
N LYS A 14 -0.17 -9.57 -4.29
CA LYS A 14 0.07 -10.82 -3.54
C LYS A 14 1.15 -10.63 -2.48
N ALA A 15 1.15 -11.51 -1.47
CA ALA A 15 2.11 -11.46 -0.38
C ALA A 15 3.57 -11.46 -0.91
N PRO A 16 4.41 -10.49 -0.49
CA PRO A 16 5.83 -10.47 -0.82
C PRO A 16 6.59 -11.67 -0.25
N ALA A 17 7.77 -11.95 -0.80
CA ALA A 17 8.62 -13.04 -0.31
C ALA A 17 9.10 -12.81 1.14
N ALA A 18 9.29 -13.88 1.91
CA ALA A 18 9.79 -13.79 3.29
C ALA A 18 11.21 -13.19 3.40
N SER A 19 11.97 -13.18 2.31
CA SER A 19 13.28 -12.52 2.21
C SER A 19 13.20 -10.98 2.25
N VAL A 20 12.02 -10.39 2.07
CA VAL A 20 11.76 -8.95 2.23
C VAL A 20 10.87 -8.70 3.46
N PRO A 21 11.37 -8.93 4.69
CA PRO A 21 10.55 -9.04 5.90
C PRO A 21 9.77 -7.76 6.21
N TYR A 22 10.31 -6.58 5.89
CA TYR A 22 9.62 -5.31 6.10
C TYR A 22 8.42 -5.12 5.17
N ALA A 23 8.57 -5.52 3.89
CA ALA A 23 7.49 -5.47 2.91
C ALA A 23 6.40 -6.50 3.24
N LEU A 24 6.78 -7.71 3.65
CA LEU A 24 5.83 -8.73 4.09
C LEU A 24 5.08 -8.29 5.36
N ARG A 25 5.78 -7.74 6.37
CA ARG A 25 5.15 -7.19 7.58
C ARG A 25 4.14 -6.10 7.25
N TRP A 26 4.51 -5.15 6.40
CA TRP A 26 3.61 -4.09 5.94
C TRP A 26 2.42 -4.66 5.17
N TYR A 27 2.64 -5.58 4.23
CA TYR A 27 1.56 -6.21 3.45
C TYR A 27 0.54 -6.89 4.37
N ASN A 28 1.03 -7.67 5.34
CA ASN A 28 0.17 -8.34 6.32
C ASN A 28 -0.58 -7.33 7.20
N HIS A 29 0.06 -6.22 7.57
CA HIS A 29 -0.58 -5.15 8.32
C HIS A 29 -1.70 -4.45 7.52
N ILE A 30 -1.52 -4.17 6.24
CA ILE A 30 -2.58 -3.58 5.40
C ILE A 30 -3.69 -4.62 5.11
N ALA A 31 -3.30 -5.88 4.87
CA ALA A 31 -4.22 -6.98 4.59
C ALA A 31 -5.18 -7.29 5.75
N SER A 32 -4.78 -7.01 7.00
CA SER A 32 -5.62 -7.29 8.17
C SER A 32 -6.86 -6.41 8.29
N TYR A 33 -6.91 -5.26 7.62
CA TYR A 33 -8.06 -4.36 7.63
C TYR A 33 -9.12 -4.78 6.61
N ALA A 34 -10.40 -4.59 6.93
CA ALA A 34 -11.48 -4.83 5.99
C ALA A 34 -11.44 -3.82 4.82
N PRO A 35 -11.90 -4.19 3.61
CA PRO A 35 -11.93 -3.29 2.47
C PRO A 35 -12.68 -1.96 2.73
N ALA A 36 -13.73 -1.99 3.56
CA ALA A 36 -14.48 -0.80 3.93
C ALA A 36 -13.67 0.18 4.80
N GLU A 37 -12.84 -0.34 5.71
CA GLU A 37 -11.97 0.47 6.57
C GLU A 37 -10.89 1.16 5.73
N ARG A 38 -10.30 0.43 4.78
CA ARG A 38 -9.29 0.95 3.85
C ARG A 38 -9.81 2.12 3.01
N LYS A 39 -11.09 2.09 2.62
CA LYS A 39 -11.75 3.19 1.89
C LYS A 39 -11.92 4.46 2.73
N GLY A 40 -12.02 4.32 4.05
CA GLY A 40 -12.17 5.45 4.98
C GLY A 40 -10.86 6.14 5.35
N TRP A 41 -9.71 5.63 4.93
CA TRP A 41 -8.41 6.21 5.29
C TRP A 41 -8.16 7.53 4.58
N ALA A 42 -7.45 8.43 5.28
CA ALA A 42 -7.07 9.73 4.76
C ALA A 42 -6.40 9.62 3.39
N ALA A 43 -6.80 10.51 2.47
CA ALA A 43 -6.17 10.66 1.17
C ALA A 43 -4.73 11.18 1.36
N GLY A 44 -3.77 10.26 1.33
CA GLY A 44 -2.35 10.59 1.32
C GLY A 44 -1.85 10.74 -0.12
N VAL A 45 -0.84 11.59 -0.33
CA VAL A 45 -0.13 11.64 -1.62
C VAL A 45 0.61 10.33 -1.81
N SER A 46 0.22 9.57 -2.84
CA SER A 46 0.90 8.34 -3.18
C SER A 46 2.21 8.63 -3.92
N PRO A 47 3.34 8.02 -3.52
CA PRO A 47 4.61 8.19 -4.22
C PRO A 47 4.55 7.67 -5.67
N LEU A 48 3.63 6.75 -5.98
CA LEU A 48 3.38 6.28 -7.36
C LEU A 48 2.87 7.40 -8.27
N ASN A 49 2.08 8.33 -7.73
CA ASN A 49 1.55 9.47 -8.47
C ASN A 49 2.52 10.67 -8.45
N ALA A 50 3.37 10.77 -7.42
CA ALA A 50 4.35 11.85 -7.29
C ALA A 50 5.53 11.70 -8.27
N GLY A 51 5.91 10.48 -8.66
CA GLY A 51 7.02 10.20 -9.59
C GLY A 51 6.71 10.37 -11.08
N ALA A 52 5.46 10.65 -11.46
CA ALA A 52 5.01 10.68 -12.86
C ALA A 52 5.35 11.99 -13.62
N LYS A 53 6.30 12.80 -13.15
CA LYS A 53 6.81 13.96 -13.90
C LYS A 53 8.20 13.62 -14.47
N PRO A 54 8.30 13.25 -15.77
CA PRO A 54 9.59 13.19 -16.44
C PRO A 54 10.11 14.63 -16.58
N THR A 55 11.31 14.88 -16.09
CA THR A 55 12.13 16.04 -16.50
C THR A 55 12.82 15.76 -17.82
#